data_AF-A0A8R2FCT9-F1
#
_entry.id   AF-A0A8R2FCT9-F1
#
_cell.length_a   1.000
_cell.length_b   1.000
_cell.length_c   1.000
_cell.angle_alpha   90.00
_cell.angle_beta   90.00
_cell.angle_gamma   90.00
#
_symmetry.space_group_name_H-M   'P 1'
#
loop_
_entity.id
_entity.type
_entity.pdbx_description
1 polymer ?
#
loop_
_entity_poly.entity_id
_entity_poly.type
_entity_poly.pdbx_seq_one_letter_code
_entity_poly.pdbx_strand_id
1 'polypeptide(L)'
;MAFEYPTAANAKYKVKDKYQNFIGGKWVDPKNGEFFDNGSPVTGEVYAKIPRSTKEDIDEAVKAAHKAQVEWAKKSPAEHSQLLLDIADRIEENLEELAVIETFDNGKPIRECLAADLPLVVDHFRYFAGVVRAEEGAISQIDDNTVAYHFKEPIGVVGQIIPWNFPLLMATWKLAPAIVTGNAVVLKPAEQTPVSILHFIELIQDLLPERLINVVNVAGLIKNHQSKTVRIEKIKSQRVKDELELEKLKHENYLLETDKMRLELEQMKEIDKVNLEKAKKQMIE
;
A
#
# COMPACT_ATOMS: atom_id res chain seq x y z
N MET A 1 -22.33 -3.93 19.25
CA MET A 1 -22.64 -4.63 17.99
C MET A 1 -21.71 -5.82 17.91
N ALA A 2 -22.23 -7.03 17.71
CA ALA A 2 -21.41 -8.24 17.52
C ALA A 2 -21.46 -8.59 16.03
N PHE A 3 -20.29 -8.90 15.45
CA PHE A 3 -20.16 -9.32 14.06
C PHE A 3 -19.74 -10.79 14.04
N GLU A 4 -20.34 -11.55 13.12
CA GLU A 4 -19.93 -12.93 12.86
C GLU A 4 -18.60 -12.94 12.10
N TYR A 5 -17.80 -13.99 12.28
CA TYR A 5 -16.61 -14.17 11.46
C TYR A 5 -16.98 -14.30 9.98
N PRO A 6 -16.29 -13.63 9.05
CA PRO A 6 -16.58 -13.72 7.62
C PRO A 6 -16.54 -15.12 7.00
N THR A 7 -15.99 -16.11 7.72
CA THR A 7 -15.98 -17.53 7.35
C THR A 7 -17.22 -18.30 7.82
N ALA A 8 -18.02 -17.73 8.72
CA ALA A 8 -19.21 -18.36 9.27
C ALA A 8 -20.34 -18.46 8.21
N ALA A 9 -21.14 -19.52 8.28
CA ALA A 9 -22.20 -19.78 7.31
C ALA A 9 -23.25 -18.65 7.25
N ASN A 10 -23.59 -18.09 8.41
CA ASN A 10 -24.55 -17.00 8.60
C ASN A 10 -23.92 -15.59 8.57
N ALA A 11 -22.63 -15.46 8.23
CA ALA A 11 -21.98 -14.17 8.17
C ALA A 11 -22.62 -13.27 7.10
N LYS A 12 -22.92 -12.02 7.49
CA LYS A 12 -23.45 -10.99 6.58
C LYS A 12 -22.43 -10.62 5.51
N TYR A 13 -21.18 -10.42 5.92
CA TYR A 13 -20.05 -10.10 5.06
C TYR A 13 -19.14 -11.31 4.98
N LYS A 14 -18.73 -11.70 3.78
CA LYS A 14 -18.02 -12.95 3.54
C LYS A 14 -16.69 -12.72 2.85
N VAL A 15 -15.72 -13.54 3.21
CA VAL A 15 -14.46 -13.69 2.46
C VAL A 15 -14.54 -14.91 1.55
N LYS A 16 -13.78 -14.89 0.46
CA LYS A 16 -13.60 -16.05 -0.41
C LYS A 16 -12.54 -17.00 0.15
N ASP A 17 -12.69 -18.28 -0.16
CA ASP A 17 -11.72 -19.34 0.17
C ASP A 17 -10.48 -19.31 -0.75
N LYS A 18 -10.59 -18.66 -1.91
CA LYS A 18 -9.49 -18.44 -2.86
C LYS A 18 -9.63 -17.09 -3.54
N TYR A 19 -8.53 -16.35 -3.59
CA TYR A 19 -8.42 -15.09 -4.35
C TYR A 19 -7.47 -15.23 -5.52
N GLN A 20 -7.45 -14.20 -6.37
CA GLN A 20 -6.65 -14.11 -7.58
C GLN A 20 -5.84 -12.80 -7.57
N ASN A 21 -4.85 -12.69 -8.46
CA ASN A 21 -4.21 -11.40 -8.70
C ASN A 21 -5.17 -10.52 -9.49
N PHE A 22 -5.09 -9.20 -9.34
CA PHE A 22 -5.83 -8.28 -10.18
C PHE A 22 -4.87 -7.66 -11.19
N ILE A 23 -4.87 -8.17 -12.42
CA ILE A 23 -3.93 -7.74 -13.46
C ILE A 23 -4.70 -7.33 -14.70
N GLY A 24 -4.44 -6.11 -15.15
CA GLY A 24 -5.01 -5.56 -16.36
C GLY A 24 -6.54 -5.44 -16.36
N GLY A 25 -7.13 -5.19 -15.18
CA GLY A 25 -8.59 -5.11 -15.01
C GLY A 25 -9.28 -6.47 -14.87
N LYS A 26 -8.53 -7.55 -14.63
CA LYS A 26 -9.07 -8.92 -14.53
C LYS A 26 -8.47 -9.67 -13.35
N TRP A 27 -9.27 -10.58 -12.80
CA TRP A 27 -8.84 -11.55 -11.81
C TRP A 27 -8.14 -12.73 -12.50
N VAL A 28 -6.87 -12.97 -12.16
CA VAL A 28 -6.03 -13.99 -12.80
C VAL A 28 -5.30 -14.86 -11.77
N ASP A 29 -5.25 -16.16 -12.03
CA ASP A 29 -4.41 -17.09 -11.28
C ASP A 29 -2.92 -16.80 -11.56
N PRO A 30 -2.02 -17.07 -10.61
CA PRO A 30 -0.58 -16.87 -10.80
C PRO A 30 -0.05 -17.78 -11.91
N LYS A 31 0.95 -17.33 -12.68
CA LYS A 31 1.44 -18.08 -13.87
C LYS A 31 1.92 -19.49 -13.57
N ASN A 32 2.51 -19.73 -12.39
CA ASN A 32 2.96 -21.04 -11.96
C ASN A 32 1.87 -21.88 -11.28
N GLY A 33 0.66 -21.34 -11.10
CA GLY A 33 -0.46 -21.99 -10.42
C GLY A 33 -0.29 -22.14 -8.90
N GLU A 34 0.75 -21.55 -8.30
CA GLU A 34 1.02 -21.69 -6.87
C GLU A 34 0.26 -20.68 -6.01
N PHE A 35 -0.26 -21.15 -4.88
CA PHE A 35 -0.95 -20.34 -3.89
C PHE A 35 -0.29 -20.54 -2.52
N PHE A 36 -0.38 -19.55 -1.65
CA PHE A 36 -0.03 -19.68 -0.23
C PHE A 36 -1.27 -19.56 0.65
N ASP A 37 -1.20 -20.16 1.82
CA ASP A 37 -2.26 -20.12 2.82
C ASP A 37 -2.25 -18.80 3.57
N ASN A 38 -3.43 -18.18 3.69
CA ASN A 38 -3.66 -17.05 4.58
C ASN A 38 -4.51 -17.53 5.76
N GLY A 39 -3.94 -17.38 6.96
CA GLY A 39 -4.53 -17.80 8.22
C GLY A 39 -5.04 -16.62 9.03
N SER A 40 -6.13 -16.83 9.76
CA SER A 40 -6.71 -15.80 10.60
C SER A 40 -5.75 -15.50 11.75
N PRO A 41 -5.39 -14.24 12.02
CA PRO A 41 -4.58 -13.88 13.18
C PRO A 41 -5.32 -14.11 14.51
N VAL A 42 -6.64 -14.33 14.46
CA VAL A 42 -7.50 -14.54 15.64
C VAL A 42 -7.61 -16.02 15.99
N THR A 43 -7.82 -16.90 14.99
CA THR A 43 -8.03 -18.34 15.22
C THR A 43 -6.82 -19.20 14.87
N GLY A 44 -5.90 -18.70 14.05
CA GLY A 44 -4.79 -19.46 13.47
C GLY A 44 -5.19 -20.39 12.32
N GLU A 45 -6.48 -20.50 12.01
CA GLU A 45 -6.99 -21.37 10.96
C GLU A 45 -6.82 -20.73 9.58
N VAL A 46 -6.44 -21.54 8.59
CA VAL A 46 -6.39 -21.12 7.19
C VAL A 46 -7.80 -20.87 6.69
N TYR A 47 -8.05 -19.67 6.15
CA TYR A 47 -9.36 -19.30 5.65
C TYR A 47 -9.36 -18.92 4.16
N ALA A 48 -8.21 -18.60 3.58
CA ALA A 48 -8.10 -18.25 2.15
C ALA A 48 -6.78 -18.71 1.51
N LYS A 49 -6.83 -19.01 0.21
CA LYS A 49 -5.66 -19.23 -0.66
C LYS A 49 -5.37 -17.97 -1.46
N ILE A 50 -4.14 -17.48 -1.40
CA ILE A 50 -3.69 -16.25 -2.06
C ILE A 50 -2.62 -16.57 -3.11
N PRO A 51 -2.63 -15.95 -4.30
CA PRO A 51 -1.63 -16.21 -5.34
C PRO A 51 -0.20 -16.01 -4.85
N ARG A 52 0.70 -16.92 -5.19
CA ARG A 52 2.14 -16.72 -5.05
C ARG A 52 2.72 -16.23 -6.37
N SER A 53 2.59 -14.92 -6.60
CA SER A 53 2.98 -14.27 -7.85
C SER A 53 4.47 -14.43 -8.12
N THR A 54 4.80 -14.78 -9.36
CA THR A 54 6.17 -14.89 -9.83
C THR A 54 6.65 -13.58 -10.45
N LYS A 55 7.89 -13.58 -10.94
CA LYS A 55 8.41 -12.47 -11.74
C LYS A 55 7.55 -12.22 -12.99
N GLU A 56 7.05 -13.27 -13.62
CA GLU A 56 6.24 -13.19 -14.84
C GLU A 56 4.91 -12.49 -14.58
N ASP A 57 4.26 -12.77 -13.45
CA ASP A 57 3.04 -12.07 -13.01
C ASP A 57 3.31 -10.57 -12.80
N ILE A 58 4.42 -10.23 -12.14
CA ILE A 58 4.81 -8.83 -11.90
C ILE A 58 5.10 -8.12 -13.23
N ASP A 59 5.84 -8.77 -14.14
CA ASP A 59 6.16 -8.20 -15.45
C ASP A 59 4.89 -7.97 -16.29
N GLU A 60 3.88 -8.84 -16.18
CA GLU A 60 2.59 -8.65 -16.82
C GLU A 60 1.81 -7.46 -16.22
N ALA A 61 1.77 -7.35 -14.90
CA ALA A 61 1.16 -6.22 -14.20
C ALA A 61 1.80 -4.88 -14.59
N VAL A 62 3.13 -4.83 -14.66
CA VAL A 62 3.88 -3.64 -15.09
C VAL A 62 3.57 -3.28 -16.56
N LYS A 63 3.55 -4.27 -17.46
CA LYS A 63 3.16 -4.06 -18.86
C LYS A 63 1.73 -3.55 -18.99
N ALA A 64 0.80 -4.06 -18.18
CA ALA A 64 -0.58 -3.60 -18.14
C ALA A 64 -0.67 -2.15 -17.66
N ALA A 65 -0.02 -1.82 -16.55
CA ALA A 65 0.02 -0.47 -15.98
C ALA A 65 0.58 0.56 -16.98
N HIS A 66 1.65 0.22 -17.71
CA HIS A 66 2.21 1.11 -18.74
C HIS A 66 1.21 1.46 -19.84
N LYS A 67 0.32 0.53 -20.22
CA LYS A 67 -0.72 0.79 -21.22
C LYS A 67 -1.79 1.74 -20.69
N ALA A 68 -2.19 1.59 -19.42
CA ALA A 68 -3.16 2.48 -18.78
C ALA A 68 -2.62 3.89 -18.60
N GLN A 69 -1.38 4.00 -18.13
CA GLN A 69 -0.79 5.25 -17.66
C GLN A 69 -0.80 6.35 -18.72
N VAL A 70 -0.49 6.01 -19.98
CA VAL A 70 -0.43 6.99 -21.08
C VAL A 70 -1.78 7.65 -21.33
N GLU A 71 -2.88 6.89 -21.25
CA GLU A 71 -4.23 7.44 -21.46
C GLU A 71 -4.76 8.11 -20.20
N TRP A 72 -4.46 7.55 -19.03
CA TRP A 72 -4.86 8.15 -17.76
C TRP A 72 -4.20 9.51 -17.50
N ALA A 73 -2.91 9.66 -17.83
CA ALA A 73 -2.17 10.92 -17.69
C ALA A 73 -2.73 12.07 -18.53
N LYS A 74 -3.45 11.77 -19.62
CA LYS A 74 -4.08 12.78 -20.48
C LYS A 74 -5.42 13.27 -19.94
N LYS A 75 -5.99 12.59 -18.96
CA LYS A 75 -7.25 12.99 -18.34
C LYS A 75 -7.06 14.30 -17.59
N SER A 76 -8.13 15.09 -17.56
CA SER A 76 -8.11 16.38 -16.89
C SER A 76 -8.02 16.21 -15.36
N PRO A 77 -7.54 17.22 -14.62
CA PRO A 77 -7.63 17.24 -13.16
C PRO A 77 -9.05 17.02 -12.63
N ALA A 78 -10.08 17.36 -13.42
CA ALA A 78 -11.48 17.06 -13.13
C ALA A 78 -11.79 15.57 -13.11
N GLU A 79 -11.39 14.88 -14.16
CA GLU A 79 -11.60 13.43 -14.28
C GLU A 79 -10.77 12.66 -13.24
N HIS A 80 -9.55 13.11 -12.95
CA HIS A 80 -8.74 12.54 -11.86
C HIS A 80 -9.41 12.71 -10.50
N SER A 81 -9.88 13.92 -10.19
CA SER A 81 -10.58 14.23 -8.95
C SER A 81 -11.87 13.41 -8.80
N GLN A 82 -12.68 13.34 -9.87
CA GLN A 82 -13.96 12.63 -9.83
C GLN A 82 -13.79 11.15 -9.51
N LEU A 83 -12.79 10.47 -10.12
CA LEU A 83 -12.53 9.06 -9.81
C LEU A 83 -12.27 8.84 -8.31
N LEU A 84 -11.51 9.73 -7.67
CA LEU A 84 -11.22 9.61 -6.23
C LEU A 84 -12.46 9.87 -5.37
N LEU A 85 -13.35 10.78 -5.78
CA LEU A 85 -14.63 11.00 -5.11
C LEU A 85 -15.54 9.78 -5.24
N ASP A 86 -15.65 9.20 -6.44
CA ASP A 86 -16.46 8.00 -6.69
C ASP A 86 -15.95 6.81 -5.85
N ILE A 87 -14.63 6.65 -5.73
CA ILE A 87 -14.01 5.64 -4.85
C ILE A 87 -14.36 5.92 -3.39
N ALA A 88 -14.27 7.17 -2.92
CA ALA A 88 -14.59 7.53 -1.55
C ALA A 88 -16.04 7.22 -1.20
N ASP A 89 -16.98 7.54 -2.09
CA ASP A 89 -18.40 7.28 -1.90
C ASP A 89 -18.68 5.77 -1.88
N ARG A 90 -18.05 4.99 -2.78
CA ARG A 90 -18.15 3.53 -2.77
C ARG A 90 -17.64 2.92 -1.46
N ILE A 91 -16.57 3.46 -0.88
CA ILE A 91 -16.06 3.01 0.42
C ILE A 91 -17.05 3.36 1.53
N GLU A 92 -17.62 4.56 1.53
CA GLU A 92 -18.57 5.01 2.55
C GLU A 92 -19.87 4.18 2.53
N GLU A 93 -20.37 3.85 1.33
CA GLU A 93 -21.51 2.95 1.12
C GLU A 93 -21.27 1.53 1.68
N ASN A 94 -20.01 1.07 1.68
CA ASN A 94 -19.61 -0.28 2.08
C ASN A 94 -18.74 -0.28 3.36
N LEU A 95 -18.82 0.78 4.16
CA LEU A 95 -17.90 1.03 5.28
C LEU A 95 -17.92 -0.10 6.32
N GLU A 96 -19.11 -0.57 6.69
CA GLU A 96 -19.27 -1.67 7.67
C GLU A 96 -18.65 -2.98 7.13
N GLU A 97 -18.85 -3.27 5.85
CA GLU A 97 -18.30 -4.46 5.18
C GLU A 97 -16.78 -4.45 5.19
N LEU A 98 -16.19 -3.36 4.71
CA LEU A 98 -14.74 -3.18 4.67
C LEU A 98 -14.13 -3.20 6.08
N ALA A 99 -14.79 -2.61 7.07
CA ALA A 99 -14.32 -2.62 8.45
C ALA A 99 -14.31 -4.04 9.06
N VAL A 100 -15.33 -4.84 8.78
CA VAL A 100 -15.42 -6.25 9.22
C VAL A 100 -14.33 -7.09 8.56
N ILE A 101 -14.10 -6.92 7.26
CA ILE A 101 -13.10 -7.67 6.51
C ILE A 101 -11.67 -7.26 6.93
N GLU A 102 -11.39 -5.96 7.05
CA GLU A 102 -10.11 -5.46 7.56
C GLU A 102 -9.83 -5.98 8.97
N THR A 103 -10.84 -5.98 9.85
CA THR A 103 -10.75 -6.54 11.20
C THR A 103 -10.38 -8.02 11.17
N PHE A 104 -11.01 -8.80 10.30
CA PHE A 104 -10.79 -10.23 10.23
C PHE A 104 -9.43 -10.58 9.64
N ASP A 105 -8.99 -9.87 8.60
CA ASP A 105 -7.71 -10.09 7.92
C ASP A 105 -6.52 -9.62 8.78
N ASN A 106 -6.63 -8.45 9.43
CA ASN A 106 -5.56 -7.87 10.24
C ASN A 106 -5.56 -8.31 11.71
N GLY A 107 -6.74 -8.55 12.30
CA GLY A 107 -6.91 -8.87 13.72
C GLY A 107 -7.11 -7.68 14.66
N LYS A 108 -7.15 -6.44 14.16
CA LYS A 108 -7.42 -5.25 14.97
C LYS A 108 -8.87 -5.18 15.45
N PRO A 109 -9.16 -4.48 16.57
CA PRO A 109 -10.54 -4.34 17.06
C PRO A 109 -11.46 -3.61 16.07
N ILE A 110 -12.66 -4.14 15.83
CA ILE A 110 -13.66 -3.55 14.91
C ILE A 110 -13.99 -2.08 15.20
N ARG A 111 -13.92 -1.65 16.46
CA ARG A 111 -14.14 -0.25 16.85
C ARG A 111 -13.12 0.70 16.20
N GLU A 112 -11.89 0.23 15.97
CA GLU A 112 -10.81 1.00 15.35
C GLU A 112 -11.06 1.11 13.84
N CYS A 113 -11.42 0.00 13.19
CA CYS A 113 -11.79 0.01 11.78
C CYS A 113 -12.96 0.95 11.49
N LEU A 114 -14.04 0.86 12.28
CA LEU A 114 -15.25 1.65 12.07
C LEU A 114 -15.07 3.14 12.39
N ALA A 115 -14.36 3.45 13.48
CA ALA A 115 -14.31 4.82 14.00
C ALA A 115 -13.06 5.61 13.55
N ALA A 116 -12.02 4.94 13.05
CA ALA A 116 -10.77 5.59 12.66
C ALA A 116 -10.32 5.20 11.25
N ASP A 117 -9.97 3.92 11.01
CA ASP A 117 -9.29 3.54 9.76
C ASP A 117 -10.11 3.84 8.51
N LEU A 118 -11.36 3.37 8.44
CA LEU A 118 -12.20 3.57 7.25
C LEU A 118 -12.63 5.02 7.07
N PRO A 119 -13.02 5.76 8.12
CA PRO A 119 -13.22 7.21 8.00
C PRO A 119 -11.99 7.96 7.47
N LEU A 120 -10.78 7.60 7.92
CA LEU A 120 -9.54 8.19 7.42
C LEU A 120 -9.26 7.77 5.97
N VAL A 121 -9.60 6.55 5.56
CA VAL A 121 -9.51 6.10 4.16
C VAL A 121 -10.41 6.98 3.27
N VAL A 122 -11.68 7.16 3.64
CA VAL A 122 -12.64 7.99 2.90
C VAL A 122 -12.15 9.43 2.80
N ASP A 123 -11.77 10.02 3.93
CA ASP A 123 -11.26 11.39 4.00
C ASP A 123 -10.02 11.57 3.12
N HIS A 124 -9.10 10.59 3.10
CA HIS A 124 -7.88 10.71 2.33
C HIS A 124 -8.11 10.73 0.80
N PHE A 125 -9.06 9.93 0.31
CA PHE A 125 -9.46 10.01 -1.10
C PHE A 125 -10.13 11.36 -1.41
N ARG A 126 -11.03 11.85 -0.55
CA ARG A 126 -11.67 13.17 -0.70
C ARG A 126 -10.65 14.31 -0.64
N TYR A 127 -9.67 14.22 0.25
CA TYR A 127 -8.58 15.18 0.39
C TYR A 127 -7.77 15.28 -0.91
N PHE A 128 -7.27 14.16 -1.44
CA PHE A 128 -6.47 14.18 -2.67
C PHE A 128 -7.29 14.55 -3.91
N ALA A 129 -8.59 14.24 -3.93
CA ALA A 129 -9.50 14.75 -4.95
C ALA A 129 -9.59 16.28 -4.93
N GLY A 130 -9.53 16.91 -3.75
CA GLY A 130 -9.45 18.36 -3.61
C GLY A 130 -8.09 18.93 -3.98
N VAL A 131 -7.00 18.28 -3.57
CA VAL A 131 -5.62 18.73 -3.84
C VAL A 131 -5.38 18.92 -5.34
N VAL A 132 -5.73 17.94 -6.18
CA VAL A 132 -5.48 18.06 -7.64
C VAL A 132 -6.26 19.21 -8.30
N ARG A 133 -7.38 19.61 -7.70
CA ARG A 133 -8.23 20.71 -8.20
C ARG A 133 -7.71 22.08 -7.83
N ALA A 134 -6.93 22.16 -6.75
CA ALA A 134 -6.31 23.38 -6.26
C ALA A 134 -4.81 23.46 -6.61
N GLU A 135 -4.26 22.44 -7.28
CA GLU A 135 -2.85 22.40 -7.63
C GLU A 135 -2.51 23.45 -8.68
N GLU A 136 -1.63 24.38 -8.31
CA GLU A 136 -1.17 25.45 -9.20
C GLU A 136 0.25 25.17 -9.71
N GLY A 137 0.51 25.65 -10.93
CA GLY A 137 1.85 25.71 -11.53
C GLY A 137 2.59 26.98 -11.14
N ALA A 138 3.88 27.03 -11.47
CA ALA A 138 4.68 28.25 -11.35
C ALA A 138 4.91 28.85 -12.74
N ILE A 139 4.83 30.18 -12.81
CA ILE A 139 5.20 30.98 -13.97
C ILE A 139 6.19 32.06 -13.51
N SER A 140 7.24 32.30 -14.28
CA SER A 140 8.19 33.37 -14.02
C SER A 140 8.53 34.09 -15.29
N GLN A 141 8.54 35.42 -15.24
CA GLN A 141 9.22 36.21 -16.25
C GLN A 141 10.73 36.08 -16.01
N ILE A 142 11.49 35.71 -17.04
CA ILE A 142 12.96 35.66 -16.97
C ILE A 142 13.52 37.01 -17.40
N ASP A 143 13.02 37.54 -18.52
CA ASP A 143 13.35 38.85 -19.07
C ASP A 143 12.16 39.41 -19.88
N ASP A 144 12.35 40.53 -20.58
CA ASP A 144 11.30 41.20 -21.35
C ASP A 144 10.68 40.36 -22.48
N ASN A 145 11.39 39.33 -22.95
CA ASN A 145 10.97 38.52 -24.09
C ASN A 145 10.77 37.02 -23.75
N THR A 146 11.00 36.62 -22.50
CA THR A 146 11.05 35.22 -22.10
C THR A 146 10.26 34.94 -20.82
N VAL A 147 9.41 33.91 -20.87
CA VAL A 147 8.65 33.40 -19.73
C VAL A 147 8.94 31.92 -19.53
N ALA A 148 9.18 31.52 -18.29
CA ALA A 148 9.28 30.13 -17.86
C ALA A 148 7.93 29.62 -17.36
N TYR A 149 7.56 28.43 -17.82
CA TYR A 149 6.42 27.66 -17.35
C TYR A 149 6.91 26.33 -16.78
N HIS A 150 6.38 25.93 -15.63
CA HIS A 150 6.66 24.63 -15.03
C HIS A 150 5.41 23.75 -15.07
N PHE A 151 5.50 22.63 -15.78
CA PHE A 151 4.46 21.61 -15.82
C PHE A 151 4.83 20.47 -14.87
N LYS A 152 3.85 20.02 -14.08
CA LYS A 152 4.00 18.83 -13.22
C LYS A 152 3.47 17.63 -14.00
N GLU A 153 4.35 16.69 -14.33
CA GLU A 153 4.01 15.50 -15.10
C GLU A 153 4.03 14.24 -14.22
N PRO A 154 3.16 13.24 -14.49
CA PRO A 154 3.24 11.96 -13.80
C PRO A 154 4.59 11.29 -14.00
N ILE A 155 5.08 10.62 -12.96
CA ILE A 155 6.33 9.86 -13.02
C ILE A 155 6.21 8.57 -13.83
N GLY A 156 4.99 8.09 -14.07
CA GLY A 156 4.68 6.94 -14.92
C GLY A 156 4.04 5.79 -14.15
N VAL A 157 4.65 4.61 -14.21
CA VAL A 157 4.19 3.43 -13.46
C VAL A 157 4.91 3.36 -12.12
N VAL A 158 4.15 3.14 -11.06
CA VAL A 158 4.66 3.15 -9.69
C VAL A 158 4.42 1.79 -9.03
N GLY A 159 5.50 1.21 -8.50
CA GLY A 159 5.45 0.04 -7.63
C GLY A 159 5.22 0.46 -6.20
N GLN A 160 4.19 -0.09 -5.57
CA GLN A 160 3.80 0.25 -4.20
C GLN A 160 3.84 -1.01 -3.35
N ILE A 161 4.64 -0.99 -2.27
CA ILE A 161 4.72 -2.08 -1.31
C ILE A 161 4.22 -1.54 0.02
N ILE A 162 3.18 -2.17 0.57
CA ILE A 162 2.53 -1.72 1.81
C ILE A 162 2.68 -2.76 2.93
N PRO A 163 2.80 -2.31 4.20
CA PRO A 163 2.90 -3.18 5.37
C PRO A 163 1.52 -3.70 5.81
N TRP A 164 1.52 -4.60 6.80
CA TRP A 164 0.35 -5.34 7.27
C TRP A 164 -0.47 -4.66 8.37
N ASN A 165 0.04 -3.59 9.00
CA ASN A 165 -0.54 -3.04 10.24
C ASN A 165 -1.79 -2.17 10.02
N PHE A 166 -1.86 -1.45 8.90
CA PHE A 166 -3.06 -0.74 8.46
C PHE A 166 -3.28 -0.95 6.95
N PRO A 167 -3.65 -2.17 6.52
CA PRO A 167 -3.65 -2.54 5.10
C PRO A 167 -4.39 -1.54 4.21
N LEU A 168 -5.69 -1.31 4.45
CA LEU A 168 -6.52 -0.43 3.61
C LEU A 168 -6.06 1.03 3.68
N LEU A 169 -5.70 1.51 4.87
CA LEU A 169 -5.24 2.87 5.06
C LEU A 169 -3.89 3.12 4.37
N MET A 170 -2.94 2.19 4.48
CA MET A 170 -1.64 2.27 3.82
C MET A 170 -1.75 2.14 2.29
N ALA A 171 -2.66 1.30 1.80
CA ALA A 171 -2.98 1.25 0.38
C ALA A 171 -3.48 2.62 -0.09
N THR A 172 -4.45 3.18 0.63
CA THR A 172 -5.06 4.48 0.31
C THR A 172 -4.04 5.62 0.30
N TRP A 173 -3.16 5.67 1.30
CA TRP A 173 -2.08 6.68 1.39
C TRP A 173 -1.13 6.68 0.19
N LYS A 174 -1.03 5.56 -0.53
CA LYS A 174 -0.22 5.49 -1.74
C LYS A 174 -1.03 5.57 -3.02
N LEU A 175 -2.21 4.95 -3.06
CA LEU A 175 -3.06 4.90 -4.25
C LEU A 175 -3.60 6.28 -4.61
N ALA A 176 -4.18 7.00 -3.64
CA ALA A 176 -4.81 8.30 -3.88
C ALA A 176 -3.82 9.31 -4.52
N PRO A 177 -2.66 9.63 -3.92
CA PRO A 177 -1.72 10.58 -4.53
C PRO A 177 -1.13 10.10 -5.86
N ALA A 178 -0.93 8.79 -6.05
CA ALA A 178 -0.36 8.27 -7.29
C ALA A 178 -1.36 8.37 -8.45
N ILE A 179 -2.59 7.92 -8.24
CA ILE A 179 -3.64 7.90 -9.27
C ILE A 179 -4.04 9.32 -9.64
N VAL A 180 -4.25 10.19 -8.65
CA VAL A 180 -4.73 11.56 -8.89
C VAL A 180 -3.70 12.41 -9.65
N THR A 181 -2.42 12.07 -9.59
CA THR A 181 -1.35 12.75 -10.33
C THR A 181 -1.09 12.12 -11.71
N GLY A 182 -1.93 11.20 -12.18
CA GLY A 182 -1.85 10.60 -13.51
C GLY A 182 -0.94 9.37 -13.63
N ASN A 183 -0.58 8.73 -12.52
CA ASN A 183 0.22 7.50 -12.53
C ASN A 183 -0.67 6.25 -12.57
N ALA A 184 -0.09 5.14 -13.05
CA ALA A 184 -0.66 3.81 -12.88
C ALA A 184 0.13 3.03 -11.82
N VAL A 185 -0.52 2.08 -11.15
CA VAL A 185 0.02 1.42 -9.96
C VAL A 185 0.11 -0.09 -10.14
N VAL A 186 1.24 -0.66 -9.66
CA VAL A 186 1.36 -2.07 -9.31
C VAL A 186 1.54 -2.16 -7.79
N LEU A 187 0.49 -2.59 -7.10
CA LEU A 187 0.42 -2.70 -5.65
C LEU A 187 0.77 -4.13 -5.22
N LYS A 188 1.63 -4.22 -4.21
CA LYS A 188 1.98 -5.45 -3.51
C LYS A 188 1.59 -5.31 -2.04
N PRO A 189 0.48 -5.92 -1.59
CA PRO A 189 0.13 -5.95 -0.18
C PRO A 189 1.07 -6.86 0.63
N ALA A 190 1.03 -6.69 1.95
CA ALA A 190 1.69 -7.63 2.85
C ALA A 190 1.04 -9.02 2.74
N GLU A 191 1.83 -10.08 2.87
CA GLU A 191 1.33 -11.46 2.71
C GLU A 191 0.39 -11.88 3.85
N GLN A 192 0.50 -11.22 5.00
CA GLN A 192 -0.32 -11.44 6.19
C GLN A 192 -1.75 -10.93 5.96
N THR A 193 -1.90 -9.80 5.28
CA THR A 193 -3.17 -9.07 5.17
C THR A 193 -3.51 -8.63 3.72
N PRO A 194 -3.56 -9.55 2.75
CA PRO A 194 -3.89 -9.22 1.38
C PRO A 194 -5.41 -9.19 1.12
N VAL A 195 -6.22 -9.85 1.96
CA VAL A 195 -7.63 -10.13 1.68
C VAL A 195 -8.46 -8.86 1.69
N SER A 196 -8.26 -7.96 2.65
CA SER A 196 -9.00 -6.71 2.70
C SER A 196 -8.72 -5.82 1.48
N ILE A 197 -7.47 -5.80 1.00
CA ILE A 197 -7.09 -5.10 -0.23
C ILE A 197 -7.77 -5.72 -1.45
N LEU A 198 -7.75 -7.04 -1.58
CA LEU A 198 -8.36 -7.73 -2.72
C LEU A 198 -9.88 -7.50 -2.73
N HIS A 199 -10.52 -7.58 -1.56
CA HIS A 199 -11.94 -7.27 -1.40
C HIS A 199 -12.26 -5.81 -1.75
N PHE A 200 -11.42 -4.87 -1.31
CA PHE A 200 -11.56 -3.47 -1.70
C PHE A 200 -11.49 -3.28 -3.22
N ILE A 201 -10.55 -3.95 -3.90
CA ILE A 201 -10.46 -3.88 -5.36
C ILE A 201 -11.72 -4.48 -6.02
N GLU A 202 -12.28 -5.56 -5.50
CA GLU A 202 -13.56 -6.10 -6.01
C GLU A 202 -14.69 -5.08 -5.93
N LEU A 203 -14.73 -4.30 -4.85
CA LEU A 203 -15.72 -3.26 -4.63
C LEU A 203 -15.54 -2.02 -5.51
N ILE A 204 -14.35 -1.74 -6.05
CA ILE A 204 -14.12 -0.52 -6.85
C ILE A 204 -13.76 -0.78 -8.31
N GLN A 205 -13.56 -2.04 -8.72
CA GLN A 205 -13.03 -2.39 -10.05
C GLN A 205 -13.86 -1.83 -11.23
N ASP A 206 -15.17 -1.64 -11.05
CA ASP A 206 -16.08 -1.07 -12.05
C ASP A 206 -15.88 0.43 -12.25
N LEU A 207 -15.32 1.12 -11.25
CA LEU A 207 -15.00 2.55 -11.33
C LEU A 207 -13.67 2.80 -12.03
N LEU A 208 -12.76 1.81 -12.01
CA LEU A 208 -11.39 1.98 -12.46
C LEU A 208 -11.27 1.89 -13.99
N PRO A 209 -10.54 2.83 -14.63
CA PRO A 209 -10.02 2.59 -15.97
C PRO A 209 -9.23 1.27 -16.02
N GLU A 210 -9.40 0.49 -17.09
CA GLU A 210 -8.71 -0.78 -17.25
C GLU A 210 -7.20 -0.64 -17.00
N ARG A 211 -6.63 -1.54 -16.18
CA ARG A 211 -5.19 -1.64 -15.90
C ARG A 211 -4.60 -0.51 -15.06
N LEU A 212 -5.40 0.46 -14.59
CA LEU A 212 -4.90 1.59 -13.81
C LEU A 212 -4.27 1.14 -12.48
N ILE A 213 -4.95 0.22 -11.80
CA ILE A 213 -4.46 -0.45 -10.59
C ILE A 213 -4.26 -1.93 -10.92
N ASN A 214 -3.13 -2.48 -10.51
CA ASN A 214 -2.83 -3.90 -10.59
C ASN A 214 -2.37 -4.36 -9.21
N VAL A 215 -2.85 -5.52 -8.74
CA VAL A 215 -2.48 -6.09 -7.45
C VAL A 215 -1.84 -7.45 -7.66
N VAL A 216 -0.61 -7.59 -7.15
CA VAL A 216 0.17 -8.83 -7.18
C VAL A 216 0.54 -9.25 -5.77
N ASN A 217 0.36 -10.53 -5.46
CA ASN A 217 0.63 -11.08 -4.14
C ASN A 217 1.91 -11.90 -4.14
N VAL A 218 2.91 -11.51 -3.32
CA VAL A 218 4.20 -12.21 -3.27
C VAL A 218 4.49 -12.62 -1.83
N ALA A 219 4.82 -13.90 -1.65
CA ALA A 219 5.11 -14.51 -0.34
C ALA A 219 6.62 -14.61 -0.06
N GLY A 220 7.00 -14.57 1.22
CA GLY A 220 8.29 -15.01 1.76
C GLY A 220 9.51 -14.13 1.47
N LEU A 221 9.36 -13.05 0.70
CA LEU A 221 10.52 -12.26 0.24
C LEU A 221 11.01 -11.21 1.26
N ILE A 222 10.21 -10.81 2.26
CA ILE A 222 10.55 -9.63 3.08
C ILE A 222 10.04 -9.76 4.53
N LYS A 223 10.94 -10.04 5.49
CA LYS A 223 10.58 -10.27 6.91
C LYS A 223 10.42 -9.01 7.77
N ASN A 224 10.94 -7.85 7.35
CA ASN A 224 10.91 -6.60 8.14
C ASN A 224 10.89 -5.40 7.18
N HIS A 225 9.75 -4.84 6.78
CA HIS A 225 9.76 -3.61 5.97
C HIS A 225 8.68 -2.60 6.35
N GLN A 226 9.10 -1.34 6.28
CA GLN A 226 8.26 -0.15 6.19
C GLN A 226 7.72 0.00 4.76
N SER A 227 6.66 0.78 4.63
CA SER A 227 6.02 1.18 3.37
C SER A 227 7.03 1.76 2.36
N LYS A 228 7.09 1.25 1.11
CA LYS A 228 8.01 1.72 0.04
C LYS A 228 7.25 2.06 -1.26
N THR A 229 7.65 3.14 -1.91
CA THR A 229 7.17 3.52 -3.25
C THR A 229 8.39 3.58 -4.16
N VAL A 230 8.36 2.86 -5.29
CA VAL A 230 9.47 2.81 -6.23
C VAL A 230 8.95 3.17 -7.62
N ARG A 231 9.63 4.11 -8.28
CA ARG A 231 9.37 4.40 -9.70
C ARG A 231 9.78 3.19 -10.53
N ILE A 232 8.86 2.64 -11.32
CA ILE A 232 9.19 1.56 -12.25
C ILE A 232 9.58 2.22 -13.57
N GLU A 233 10.86 2.56 -13.71
CA GLU A 233 11.38 3.09 -14.96
C GLU A 233 11.53 1.99 -16.02
N LYS A 234 11.34 2.39 -17.28
CA LYS A 234 11.75 1.61 -18.45
C LYS A 234 13.27 1.41 -18.36
N ILE A 235 13.76 0.16 -18.30
CA ILE A 235 15.19 -0.16 -18.38
C ILE A 235 15.73 0.32 -19.74
N LYS A 236 16.25 1.55 -19.81
CA LYS A 236 17.08 2.07 -20.90
C LYS A 236 17.98 3.21 -20.40
N SER A 237 19.01 2.91 -19.61
CA SER A 237 20.39 3.39 -19.82
C SER A 237 21.29 2.98 -18.64
N GLN A 238 22.57 2.78 -18.92
CA GLN A 238 23.61 2.37 -17.96
C GLN A 238 23.76 3.33 -16.76
N ARG A 239 23.26 4.58 -16.86
CA ARG A 239 23.44 5.65 -15.88
C ARG A 239 22.61 5.48 -14.59
N VAL A 240 21.54 4.68 -14.64
CA VAL A 240 20.66 4.41 -13.47
C VAL A 240 21.23 3.32 -12.56
N LYS A 241 22.11 2.43 -13.07
CA LYS A 241 22.78 1.42 -12.23
C LYS A 241 23.64 2.08 -11.15
N ASP A 242 24.35 3.14 -11.52
CA ASP A 242 25.26 3.84 -10.61
C ASP A 242 24.49 4.60 -9.51
N GLU A 243 23.30 5.14 -9.82
CA GLU A 243 22.43 5.80 -8.84
C GLU A 243 21.74 4.82 -7.87
N LEU A 244 21.31 3.65 -8.37
CA LEU A 244 20.74 2.58 -7.54
C LEU A 244 21.78 1.95 -6.61
N GLU A 245 23.05 1.89 -7.02
CA GLU A 245 24.16 1.43 -6.19
C GLU A 245 24.49 2.47 -5.11
N LEU A 246 24.40 3.77 -5.44
CA LEU A 246 24.54 4.87 -4.48
C LEU A 246 23.38 4.92 -3.46
N GLU A 247 22.15 4.62 -3.86
CA GLU A 247 21.00 4.52 -2.94
C GLU A 247 21.07 3.27 -2.05
N LYS A 248 21.57 2.14 -2.55
CA LYS A 248 21.85 0.95 -1.73
C LYS A 248 22.90 1.24 -0.66
N LEU A 249 23.97 1.94 -1.01
CA LEU A 249 25.00 2.40 -0.06
C LEU A 249 24.45 3.35 1.02
N LYS A 250 23.51 4.23 0.66
CA LYS A 250 22.81 5.09 1.64
C LYS A 250 21.89 4.28 2.56
N HIS A 251 21.21 3.25 2.03
CA HIS A 251 20.35 2.38 2.83
C HIS A 251 21.15 1.48 3.79
N GLU A 252 22.30 0.95 3.35
CA GLU A 252 23.21 0.17 4.20
C GLU A 252 23.82 1.02 5.33
N ASN A 253 24.21 2.26 5.06
CA ASN A 253 24.68 3.18 6.11
C ASN A 253 23.59 3.52 7.13
N TYR A 254 22.35 3.72 6.67
CA TYR A 254 21.21 3.98 7.57
C TYR A 254 20.92 2.77 8.48
N LEU A 255 20.99 1.54 7.95
CA LEU A 255 20.81 0.31 8.73
C LEU A 255 21.91 0.16 9.80
N LEU A 256 23.16 0.48 9.45
CA LEU A 256 24.29 0.44 10.38
C LEU A 256 24.14 1.43 11.54
N GLU A 257 23.56 2.60 11.28
CA GLU A 257 23.32 3.65 12.27
C GLU A 257 22.16 3.29 13.20
N THR A 258 21.09 2.67 12.69
CA THR A 258 20.01 2.11 13.51
C THR A 258 20.44 0.93 14.38
N ASP A 259 21.34 0.08 13.90
CA ASP A 259 21.87 -1.04 14.70
C ASP A 259 22.80 -0.54 15.81
N LYS A 260 23.59 0.53 15.58
CA LYS A 260 24.35 1.21 16.64
C LYS A 260 23.44 1.79 17.71
N MET A 261 22.39 2.51 17.32
CA MET A 261 21.42 3.06 18.27
C MET A 261 20.73 1.96 19.09
N ARG A 262 20.44 0.80 18.49
CA ARG A 262 19.83 -0.34 19.17
C ARG A 262 20.78 -0.97 20.20
N LEU A 263 22.05 -1.14 19.86
CA LEU A 263 23.09 -1.64 20.76
C LEU A 263 23.33 -0.69 21.94
N GLU A 264 23.35 0.61 21.70
CA GLU A 264 23.43 1.63 22.77
C GLU A 264 22.21 1.55 23.70
N LEU A 265 21.01 1.38 23.15
CA LEU A 265 19.78 1.23 23.94
C LEU A 265 19.77 -0.05 24.80
N GLU A 266 20.35 -1.15 24.30
CA GLU A 266 20.50 -2.40 25.05
C GLU A 266 21.56 -2.26 26.16
N GLN A 267 22.69 -1.60 25.89
CA GLN A 267 23.70 -1.29 26.90
C GLN A 267 23.15 -0.38 28.01
N MET A 268 22.34 0.62 27.67
CA MET A 268 21.69 1.50 28.66
C MET A 268 20.72 0.71 29.57
N LYS A 269 19.92 -0.21 29.00
CA LYS A 269 19.03 -1.09 29.80
C LYS A 269 19.79 -2.00 30.76
N GLU A 270 20.98 -2.45 30.36
CA GLU A 270 21.81 -3.32 31.18
C GLU A 270 22.47 -2.56 32.33
N ILE A 271 22.92 -1.32 32.08
CA ILE A 271 23.40 -0.39 33.12
C ILE A 271 22.29 -0.08 34.14
N ASP A 272 21.07 0.20 33.68
CA ASP A 272 19.93 0.46 34.57
C ASP A 272 19.59 -0.77 35.43
N LYS A 273 19.69 -1.97 34.87
CA LYS A 273 19.47 -3.23 35.62
C LYS A 273 20.53 -3.44 36.70
N VAL A 274 21.80 -3.18 36.40
CA VAL A 274 22.92 -3.28 37.36
C VAL A 274 22.77 -2.23 38.48
N ASN A 275 22.38 -1.01 38.14
CA ASN A 275 22.13 0.05 39.11
C ASN A 275 20.94 -0.28 40.03
N LEU A 276 19.88 -0.88 39.47
CA LEU A 276 18.72 -1.35 40.24
C LEU A 276 19.08 -2.48 41.21
N GLU A 277 19.96 -3.41 40.81
CA GLU A 277 20.45 -4.48 41.70
C GLU A 277 21.37 -3.95 42.80
N LYS A 278 22.24 -2.97 42.51
CA LYS A 278 23.05 -2.29 43.53
C LYS A 278 22.17 -1.55 44.54
N ALA A 279 21.16 -0.82 44.07
CA ALA A 279 20.21 -0.13 44.93
C ALA A 279 19.42 -1.10 45.83
N LYS A 280 19.01 -2.26 45.29
CA LYS A 280 18.36 -3.33 46.08
C LYS A 280 19.27 -3.93 47.14
N LYS A 281 20.57 -4.11 46.86
CA LYS A 281 21.55 -4.60 47.84
C LYS A 281 21.79 -3.60 48.98
N GLN A 282 21.87 -2.30 48.67
CA GLN A 282 22.02 -1.25 49.68
C GLN A 282 20.78 -1.05 50.56
N MET A 283 19.61 -1.52 50.13
CA MET A 283 18.38 -1.48 50.94
C MET A 283 18.24 -2.70 51.89
N ILE A 284 19.13 -3.69 51.81
CA ILE A 284 19.08 -4.93 52.61
C ILE A 284 20.19 -4.95 53.70
N GLU A 285 21.09 -3.97 53.72
CA GLU A 285 22.07 -3.70 54.80
C GLU A 285 21.57 -2.58 55.72
#